data_AF-B5X9R7-F1
#
_entry.id   AF-B5X9R7-F1
#
_cell.length_a   1.000
_cell.length_b   1.000
_cell.length_c   1.000
_cell.angle_alpha   90.00
_cell.angle_beta   90.00
_cell.angle_gamma   90.00
#
_symmetry.space_group_name_H-M   'P 1'
#
loop_
_entity.id
_entity.type
_entity.pdbx_description
1 polymer ?
#
loop_
_entity_poly.entity_id
_entity_poly.type
_entity_poly.pdbx_seq_one_letter_code
_entity_poly.pdbx_strand_id
1 'polypeptide(L)'
;MPFIDLQGKLGINIDKWMLIQGGDQPYKRAPRCHAFEKEWIECVDGIGQTRAKKECKLEFGDFYECMHREKTDNDPKLLQAV
;
A
#
# COMPACT_ATOMS: atom_id res chain seq x y z
N MET A 1 -14.62 9.44 16.98
CA MET A 1 -13.74 9.32 18.15
C MET A 1 -12.45 10.06 17.85
N PRO A 2 -11.91 10.90 18.76
CA PRO A 2 -10.65 11.60 18.51
C PRO A 2 -9.46 10.64 18.52
N PHE A 3 -8.54 10.78 17.56
CA PHE A 3 -7.28 10.04 17.51
C PHE A 3 -6.20 10.82 18.26
N ILE A 4 -5.68 10.25 19.35
CA ILE A 4 -4.61 10.86 20.15
C ILE A 4 -3.31 10.13 19.82
N ASP A 5 -2.42 10.79 19.08
CA ASP A 5 -1.11 10.22 18.71
C ASP A 5 -0.11 10.32 19.88
N LEU A 6 -0.26 9.42 20.86
CA LEU A 6 0.71 9.25 21.94
C LEU A 6 2.01 8.61 21.44
N GLN A 7 1.92 7.73 20.45
CA GLN A 7 3.05 6.99 19.90
C GLN A 7 4.03 7.92 19.17
N GLY A 8 3.53 8.85 18.34
CA GLY A 8 4.35 9.87 17.70
C GLY A 8 4.99 10.84 18.68
N LYS A 9 4.29 11.23 19.75
CA LYS A 9 4.82 12.16 20.76
C LYS A 9 5.87 11.55 21.68
N LEU A 10 5.73 10.29 22.05
CA LEU A 10 6.64 9.58 22.96
C LEU A 10 7.76 8.83 22.22
N GLY A 11 7.68 8.73 20.89
CA GLY A 11 8.65 7.99 20.08
C GLY A 11 8.59 6.47 20.25
N ILE A 12 7.49 5.94 20.80
CA ILE A 12 7.31 4.51 21.03
C ILE A 12 6.61 3.90 19.82
N ASN A 13 7.14 2.80 19.29
CA ASN A 13 6.53 2.04 18.21
C ASN A 13 5.82 0.79 18.77
N ILE A 14 4.51 0.89 18.98
CA ILE A 14 3.69 -0.23 19.48
C ILE A 14 3.06 -0.97 18.31
N ASP A 15 2.51 -0.24 17.34
CA ASP A 15 1.75 -0.78 16.21
C ASP A 15 2.28 -0.36 14.82
N LYS A 16 3.08 0.71 14.73
CA LYS A 16 3.52 1.31 13.46
C LYS A 16 4.33 0.34 12.59
N TRP A 17 5.04 -0.61 13.20
CA TRP A 17 5.83 -1.62 12.50
C TRP A 17 4.99 -2.59 11.63
N MET A 18 3.69 -2.71 11.90
CA MET A 18 2.80 -3.66 11.19
C MET A 18 1.86 -2.98 10.18
N LEU A 19 1.89 -1.64 10.07
CA LEU A 19 0.94 -0.90 9.23
C LEU A 19 1.22 -1.03 7.73
N ILE A 20 2.48 -1.22 7.35
CA ILE A 20 2.93 -1.26 5.96
C ILE A 20 3.35 -2.69 5.65
N GLN A 21 2.87 -3.27 4.54
CA GLN A 21 3.25 -4.64 4.18
C GLN A 21 4.73 -4.69 3.82
N GLY A 22 5.25 -3.65 3.15
CA GLY A 22 6.65 -3.46 2.79
C GLY A 22 7.58 -2.97 3.90
N GLY A 23 7.15 -2.96 5.16
CA GLY A 23 8.03 -2.67 6.30
C GLY A 23 9.12 -3.72 6.52
N ASP A 24 9.94 -3.56 7.56
CA ASP A 24 10.96 -4.54 7.93
C ASP A 24 10.31 -5.88 8.31
N GLN A 25 10.34 -6.82 7.37
CA GLN A 25 9.84 -8.19 7.57
C GLN A 25 10.96 -9.11 8.07
N PRO A 26 10.63 -10.12 8.90
CA PRO A 26 11.60 -11.13 9.30
C PRO A 26 12.16 -11.84 8.06
N TYR A 27 13.49 -11.99 8.03
CA TYR A 27 14.24 -12.57 6.91
C TYR A 27 14.21 -11.75 5.60
N LYS A 28 13.89 -10.46 5.65
CA LYS A 28 13.87 -9.56 4.47
C LYS A 28 13.02 -10.11 3.32
N ARG A 29 11.93 -10.82 3.64
CA ARG A 29 10.98 -11.29 2.64
C ARG A 29 10.20 -10.09 2.12
N ALA A 30 10.00 -10.02 0.81
CA ALA A 30 9.17 -8.99 0.22
C ALA A 30 7.73 -9.53 0.05
N PRO A 31 6.69 -8.75 0.39
CA PRO A 31 5.32 -9.09 0.03
C PRO A 31 5.14 -9.07 -1.49
N ARG A 32 4.11 -9.74 -2.01
CA ARG A 32 3.87 -9.85 -3.46
C ARG A 32 3.75 -8.49 -4.16
N CYS A 33 3.06 -7.54 -3.52
CA CYS A 33 2.79 -6.21 -4.05
C CYS A 33 3.70 -5.12 -3.47
N HIS A 34 4.91 -5.48 -3.02
CA HIS A 34 5.84 -4.56 -2.35
C HIS A 34 6.16 -3.31 -3.18
N ALA A 35 6.40 -3.48 -4.48
CA ALA A 35 6.78 -2.37 -5.36
C ALA A 35 5.66 -1.33 -5.49
N PHE A 36 4.44 -1.80 -5.81
CA PHE A 36 3.27 -0.92 -5.95
C PHE A 36 2.88 -0.25 -4.63
N GLU A 37 2.99 -0.94 -3.50
CA GLU A 37 2.74 -0.33 -2.20
C GLU A 37 3.75 0.79 -1.91
N LYS A 38 5.02 0.57 -2.22
CA LYS A 38 6.09 1.56 -2.03
C LYS A 38 5.85 2.80 -2.90
N GLU A 39 5.57 2.64 -4.18
CA GLU A 39 5.27 3.74 -5.12
C GLU A 39 4.05 4.54 -4.66
N TRP A 40 3.00 3.86 -4.19
CA TRP A 40 1.82 4.51 -3.64
C TRP A 40 2.13 5.33 -2.38
N ILE A 41 2.90 4.78 -1.43
CA ILE A 41 3.27 5.49 -0.20
C ILE A 41 4.15 6.70 -0.50
N GLU A 42 5.14 6.55 -1.38
CA GLU A 42 6.01 7.66 -1.82
C GLU A 42 5.22 8.77 -2.53
N CYS A 43 4.17 8.41 -3.28
CA CYS A 43 3.27 9.39 -3.89
C CYS A 43 2.39 10.11 -2.86
N VAL A 44 1.84 9.39 -1.86
CA VAL A 44 0.86 9.97 -0.92
C VAL A 44 1.51 10.76 0.22
N ASP A 45 2.80 10.55 0.47
CA ASP A 45 3.51 11.19 1.57
C ASP A 45 3.48 12.72 1.49
N GLY A 46 3.09 13.37 2.58
CA GLY A 46 3.01 14.84 2.69
C GLY A 46 1.86 15.55 1.95
N ILE A 47 1.10 14.87 1.09
CA ILE A 47 0.06 15.51 0.24
C ILE A 47 -1.33 15.56 0.93
N GLY A 48 -1.55 14.68 1.91
CA GLY A 48 -2.80 14.57 2.66
C GLY A 48 -3.92 13.84 1.90
N GLN A 49 -4.88 13.29 2.64
CA GLN A 49 -5.80 12.27 2.12
C GLN A 49 -6.74 12.77 1.00
N THR A 50 -7.16 14.04 1.02
CA THR A 50 -8.09 14.60 0.03
C THR A 50 -7.46 14.78 -1.33
N ARG A 51 -6.20 15.22 -1.39
CA ARG A 51 -5.47 15.43 -2.64
C ARG A 51 -4.86 14.13 -3.17
N ALA A 52 -4.36 13.27 -2.27
CA ALA A 52 -3.87 11.92 -2.58
C ALA A 52 -4.88 11.08 -3.40
N LYS A 53 -6.17 11.20 -3.09
CA LYS A 53 -7.25 10.50 -3.84
C LYS A 53 -7.34 10.89 -5.32
N LYS A 54 -6.88 12.10 -5.68
CA LYS A 54 -6.93 12.61 -7.06
C LYS A 54 -5.59 12.40 -7.79
N GLU A 55 -4.48 12.75 -7.14
CA GLU A 55 -3.15 12.73 -7.75
C GLU A 55 -2.57 11.30 -7.80
N CYS A 56 -2.63 10.54 -6.71
CA CYS A 56 -2.10 9.18 -6.62
C CYS A 56 -3.13 8.10 -6.99
N LYS A 57 -4.11 8.44 -7.84
CA LYS A 57 -5.18 7.51 -8.23
C LYS A 57 -4.65 6.34 -9.07
N LEU A 58 -3.61 6.59 -9.88
CA LEU A 58 -2.98 5.58 -10.73
C LEU A 58 -2.28 4.53 -9.86
N GLU A 59 -1.34 4.97 -9.01
CA GLU A 59 -0.58 4.10 -8.09
C GLU A 59 -1.50 3.27 -7.19
N PHE A 60 -2.54 3.91 -6.64
CA PHE A 60 -3.52 3.19 -5.83
C PHE A 60 -4.32 2.15 -6.64
N GLY A 61 -4.62 2.45 -7.91
CA GLY A 61 -5.31 1.53 -8.80
C GLY A 61 -4.48 0.29 -9.13
N ASP A 62 -3.17 0.46 -9.33
CA ASP A 62 -2.25 -0.63 -9.61
C ASP A 62 -1.97 -1.46 -8.34
N PHE A 63 -1.82 -0.83 -7.19
CA PHE A 63 -1.74 -1.53 -5.90
C PHE A 63 -3.01 -2.34 -5.61
N TYR A 64 -4.19 -1.76 -5.85
CA TYR A 64 -5.47 -2.44 -5.63
C TYR A 64 -5.65 -3.63 -6.58
N GLU A 65 -5.24 -3.48 -7.84
CA GLU A 65 -5.24 -4.55 -8.84
C GLU A 65 -4.29 -5.68 -8.44
N CYS A 66 -3.06 -5.38 -8.02
CA CYS A 66 -2.10 -6.40 -7.59
C CYS A 66 -2.64 -7.27 -6.44
N MET A 67 -3.38 -6.66 -5.51
CA MET A 67 -3.96 -7.35 -4.35
C MET A 67 -5.17 -8.23 -4.71
N HIS A 68 -6.04 -7.75 -5.61
CA HIS A 68 -7.33 -8.39 -5.90
C HIS A 68 -7.36 -9.18 -7.22
N ARG A 69 -6.43 -8.90 -8.15
CA ARG A 69 -6.29 -9.51 -9.49
C ARG A 69 -7.55 -9.46 -10.36
N GLU A 70 -8.47 -8.55 -10.06
CA GLU A 70 -9.77 -8.49 -10.74
C GLU A 70 -9.64 -8.21 -12.24
N LYS A 71 -8.69 -7.35 -12.65
CA LYS A 71 -8.48 -7.06 -14.09
C LYS A 71 -7.76 -8.20 -14.79
N THR A 72 -6.76 -8.79 -14.14
CA THR A 72 -5.98 -9.91 -14.69
C THR A 72 -6.82 -11.18 -14.85
N ASP A 73 -7.71 -11.47 -13.92
CA ASP A 73 -8.61 -12.64 -14.00
C ASP A 73 -9.73 -12.45 -15.03
N ASN A 74 -10.17 -11.21 -15.27
CA ASN A 74 -11.21 -10.89 -16.24
C ASN A 74 -10.69 -10.63 -17.66
N ASP A 75 -9.36 -10.54 -17.87
CA ASP A 75 -8.81 -10.34 -19.20
C ASP A 75 -8.76 -11.68 -19.97
N PRO A 76 -9.61 -11.88 -20.99
CA PRO A 76 -9.70 -13.16 -21.71
C PRO A 76 -8.39 -13.54 -22.43
N LYS A 77 -7.45 -12.60 -22.60
CA LYS A 77 -6.13 -12.88 -23.19
C LYS A 77 -5.18 -13.64 -22.26
N LEU A 78 -5.36 -13.55 -20.94
CA LEU A 78 -4.50 -14.22 -19.95
C LEU A 78 -5.06 -15.57 -19.50
N LEU A 79 -6.38 -15.75 -19.52
CA LEU A 79 -7.04 -17.03 -19.23
C LEU A 79 -6.70 -18.16 -20.22
N GLN A 80 -6.27 -17.82 -21.43
CA GLN A 80 -5.84 -18.81 -22.44
C GLN A 80 -4.37 -19.26 -22.29
N ALA A 81 -3.61 -18.66 -21.36
CA ALA A 81 -2.19 -18.93 -21.16
C ALA A 81 -1.89 -19.81 -19.92
N VAL A 82 -2.92 -20.35 -19.26
CA VAL A 82 -2.83 -21.35 -18.17
C VAL A 82 -3.37 -22.68 -18.67
#